data_AF-A0A9X2XAC1-F1
#
_entry.id   AF-A0A9X2XAC1-F1
#
_cell.length_a   1.000
_cell.length_b   1.000
_cell.length_c   1.000
_cell.angle_alpha   90.00
_cell.angle_beta   90.00
_cell.angle_gamma   90.00
#
_symmetry.space_group_name_H-M   'P 1'
#
loop_
_entity.id
_entity.type
_entity.pdbx_description
1 polymer ?
#
loop_
_entity_poly.entity_id
_entity_poly.type
_entity_poly.pdbx_seq_one_letter_code
_entity_poly.pdbx_strand_id
1 'polypeptide(L)'
;MEIEKEARAFRQAKARRVVEARQSAAFFLMSGIDLNDALKTSGKERAIILTRLGRLIERERLKGVRRHWSYDLNRHIALKQAYDRLKAG
;
A
#
# COMPACT_ATOMS: atom_id res chain seq x y z
N MET A 1 24.52 -25.88 -10.10
CA MET A 1 23.91 -24.62 -10.58
C MET A 1 22.44 -24.47 -10.13
N GLU A 2 22.05 -25.13 -9.03
CA GLU A 2 20.68 -25.07 -8.46
C GLU A 2 20.62 -24.08 -7.28
N ILE A 3 21.67 -24.09 -6.44
CA ILE A 3 21.82 -23.23 -5.26
C ILE A 3 21.81 -21.74 -5.63
N GLU A 4 22.42 -21.36 -6.76
CA GLU A 4 22.42 -19.96 -7.23
C GLU A 4 21.03 -19.48 -7.68
N LYS A 5 20.23 -20.38 -8.26
CA LYS A 5 18.84 -20.10 -8.65
C LYS A 5 17.97 -19.96 -7.41
N GLU A 6 18.09 -20.86 -6.44
CA GLU A 6 17.39 -20.78 -5.16
C GLU A 6 17.76 -19.50 -4.39
N ALA A 7 19.05 -19.15 -4.33
CA ALA A 7 19.52 -17.93 -3.69
C ALA A 7 18.98 -16.66 -4.37
N ARG A 8 18.79 -16.69 -5.69
CA ARG A 8 18.15 -15.59 -6.44
C ARG A 8 16.66 -15.50 -6.15
N ALA A 9 15.95 -16.63 -6.16
CA ALA A 9 14.53 -16.71 -5.85
C ALA A 9 14.24 -16.24 -4.42
N PHE A 10 15.05 -16.67 -3.45
CA PHE A 10 14.93 -16.23 -2.06
C PHE A 10 15.17 -14.73 -1.91
N ARG A 11 16.19 -14.17 -2.56
CA ARG A 11 16.45 -12.72 -2.55
C ARG A 11 15.29 -11.92 -3.14
N GLN A 12 14.72 -12.38 -4.25
CA GLN A 12 13.54 -11.74 -4.84
C GLN A 12 12.31 -11.83 -3.92
N ALA A 13 12.07 -12.98 -3.31
CA ALA A 13 10.98 -13.15 -2.35
C ALA A 13 11.16 -12.26 -1.11
N LYS A 14 12.39 -12.17 -0.58
CA LYS A 14 12.73 -11.28 0.54
C LYS A 14 12.54 -9.81 0.18
N ALA A 15 12.98 -9.39 -1.01
CA ALA A 15 12.77 -8.02 -1.48
C ALA A 15 11.28 -7.67 -1.59
N ARG A 16 10.46 -8.59 -2.14
CA ARG A 16 9.00 -8.43 -2.20
C ARG A 16 8.39 -8.29 -0.81
N ARG A 17 8.74 -9.17 0.14
CA ARG A 17 8.24 -9.09 1.53
C ARG A 17 8.62 -7.78 2.22
N VAL A 18 9.84 -7.28 2.02
CA VAL A 18 10.28 -6.00 2.60
C VAL A 18 9.49 -4.83 2.00
N VAL A 19 9.26 -4.85 0.69
CA VAL A 19 8.43 -3.84 0.01
C VAL A 19 6.99 -3.88 0.51
N GLU A 20 6.38 -5.07 0.59
CA GLU A 20 5.02 -5.26 1.11
C GLU A 20 4.89 -4.82 2.57
N ALA A 21 5.87 -5.15 3.42
CA ALA A 21 5.88 -4.73 4.82
C ALA A 21 5.98 -3.21 4.96
N ARG A 22 6.85 -2.57 4.16
CA ARG A 22 6.97 -1.10 4.14
C ARG A 22 5.69 -0.42 3.66
N GLN A 23 5.06 -0.96 2.63
CA GLN A 23 3.79 -0.44 2.12
C GLN A 23 2.66 -0.60 3.14
N SER A 24 2.60 -1.73 3.83
CA SER A 24 1.61 -1.99 4.89
C SER A 24 1.82 -1.07 6.09
N ALA A 25 3.07 -0.84 6.50
CA ALA A 25 3.38 0.10 7.58
C ALA A 25 3.07 1.55 7.19
N ALA A 26 3.44 1.98 5.98
CA ALA A 26 3.10 3.31 5.47
C ALA A 26 1.57 3.51 5.38
N PHE A 27 0.85 2.48 4.92
CA PHE A 27 -0.61 2.49 4.91
C PHE A 27 -1.19 2.66 6.31
N PHE A 28 -0.77 1.83 7.27
CA PHE A 28 -1.23 1.91 8.66
C PHE A 28 -0.98 3.28 9.28
N LEU A 29 0.23 3.82 9.13
CA LEU A 29 0.62 5.11 9.68
C LEU A 29 -0.18 6.30 9.12
N MET A 30 -0.84 6.14 7.97
CA MET A 30 -1.56 7.23 7.28
C MET A 30 -3.07 7.07 7.25
N SER A 31 -3.56 5.83 7.17
CA SER A 31 -4.98 5.54 7.18
C SER A 31 -5.50 5.25 8.60
N GLY A 32 -4.60 4.88 9.52
CA GLY A 32 -4.94 4.38 10.85
C GLY A 32 -5.54 2.97 10.83
N ILE A 33 -5.47 2.26 9.70
CA ILE A 33 -6.12 0.97 9.47
C ILE A 33 -5.05 -0.04 9.07
N ASP A 34 -5.06 -1.22 9.69
CA ASP A 34 -4.20 -2.32 9.28
C ASP A 34 -4.69 -2.90 7.95
N LEU A 35 -3.78 -3.10 7.00
CA LEU A 35 -4.15 -3.60 5.66
C LEU A 35 -4.73 -5.01 5.70
N ASN A 36 -4.21 -5.88 6.59
CA ASN A 36 -4.70 -7.24 6.73
C ASN A 36 -6.12 -7.25 7.31
N ASP A 37 -6.40 -6.39 8.27
CA ASP A 37 -7.75 -6.24 8.82
C ASP A 37 -8.71 -5.62 7.81
N ALA A 38 -8.28 -4.62 7.05
CA ALA A 38 -9.06 -4.05 5.96
C ALA A 38 -9.44 -5.10 4.91
N LEU A 39 -8.52 -6.01 4.55
CA LEU A 39 -8.77 -7.09 3.58
C LEU A 39 -9.78 -8.13 4.08
N LYS A 40 -9.96 -8.27 5.39
CA LYS A 40 -10.99 -9.16 5.97
C LYS A 40 -12.38 -8.53 6.00
N THR A 41 -12.48 -7.20 5.85
CA THR A 41 -13.78 -6.51 5.82
C THR A 41 -14.54 -6.75 4.52
N SER A 42 -15.86 -6.73 4.59
CA SER A 42 -16.74 -6.89 3.42
C SER A 42 -17.92 -5.92 3.46
N GLY A 43 -18.67 -5.83 2.35
CA GLY A 43 -19.88 -5.02 2.26
C GLY A 43 -19.65 -3.53 2.59
N LYS A 44 -20.45 -3.01 3.53
CA LYS A 44 -20.47 -1.57 3.87
C LYS A 44 -19.16 -1.08 4.49
N GLU A 45 -18.53 -1.87 5.35
CA GLU A 45 -17.26 -1.50 5.99
C GLU A 45 -16.16 -1.33 4.96
N ARG A 46 -16.07 -2.27 4.02
CA ARG A 46 -15.12 -2.20 2.91
C ARG A 46 -15.34 -0.96 2.04
N ALA A 47 -16.59 -0.62 1.74
CA ALA A 47 -16.91 0.59 0.97
C ALA A 47 -16.48 1.88 1.68
N ILE A 48 -16.62 1.93 3.01
CA ILE A 48 -16.15 3.06 3.84
C ILE A 48 -14.61 3.16 3.77
N ILE A 49 -13.90 2.04 3.87
CA ILE A 49 -12.44 1.99 3.79
C ILE A 49 -11.98 2.46 2.41
N LEU A 50 -12.57 1.94 1.32
CA LEU A 50 -12.26 2.37 -0.05
C LEU A 50 -12.48 3.88 -0.24
N THR A 51 -13.57 4.42 0.30
CA THR A 51 -13.86 5.87 0.23
C THR A 51 -12.82 6.70 0.98
N ARG A 52 -12.42 6.26 2.19
CA ARG A 52 -11.37 6.91 2.97
C ARG A 52 -10.02 6.89 2.23
N LEU A 53 -9.68 5.78 1.61
CA LEU A 53 -8.45 5.64 0.83
C LEU A 53 -8.44 6.51 -0.42
N GLY A 54 -9.55 6.58 -1.15
CA GLY A 54 -9.68 7.50 -2.29
C GLY A 54 -9.40 8.95 -1.89
N ARG A 55 -9.93 9.39 -0.74
CA ARG A 55 -9.68 10.74 -0.19
C ARG A 55 -8.21 10.95 0.20
N LEU A 56 -7.54 9.93 0.75
CA LEU A 56 -6.12 10.00 1.10
C LEU A 56 -5.23 10.09 -0.15
N ILE A 57 -5.53 9.30 -1.18
CA ILE A 57 -4.82 9.32 -2.47
C ILE A 57 -4.94 10.71 -3.09
N GLU A 58 -6.15 11.26 -3.13
CA GLU A 58 -6.38 12.58 -3.72
C GLU A 58 -5.66 13.69 -2.95
N ARG A 59 -5.69 13.65 -1.61
CA ARG A 59 -4.91 14.58 -0.78
C ARG A 59 -3.42 14.51 -1.10
N GLU A 60 -2.87 13.31 -1.25
CA GLU A 60 -1.46 13.13 -1.56
C GLU A 60 -1.13 13.62 -2.99
N ARG A 61 -2.02 13.37 -3.95
CA ARG A 61 -1.90 13.89 -5.32
C ARG A 61 -1.87 15.42 -5.34
N LEU A 62 -2.74 16.08 -4.57
CA LEU A 62 -2.79 17.54 -4.46
C LEU A 62 -1.51 18.12 -3.86
N LYS A 63 -0.89 17.45 -2.87
CA LYS A 63 0.43 17.85 -2.37
C LYS A 63 1.50 17.78 -3.46
N GLY A 64 1.50 16.72 -4.26
CA GLY A 64 2.42 16.55 -5.38
C GLY A 64 2.27 17.64 -6.44
N VAL A 65 1.03 17.94 -6.85
CA VAL A 65 0.72 19.04 -7.79
C VAL A 65 1.20 20.38 -7.26
N ARG A 66 1.05 20.63 -5.95
CA ARG A 66 1.48 21.88 -5.30
C ARG A 66 2.97 21.90 -4.94
N ARG A 67 3.73 20.84 -5.26
CA ARG A 67 5.14 20.66 -4.85
C ARG A 67 5.33 20.87 -3.34
N HIS A 68 4.33 20.46 -2.55
CA HIS A 68 4.36 20.63 -1.11
C HIS A 68 5.47 19.74 -0.52
N TRP A 69 6.23 20.27 0.43
CA TRP A 69 7.39 19.60 1.02
C TRP A 69 7.08 18.23 1.64
N SER A 70 5.83 18.03 2.09
CA SER A 70 5.35 16.77 2.67
C SER A 70 4.76 15.78 1.65
N TYR A 71 4.89 16.07 0.35
CA TYR A 71 4.56 15.11 -0.70
C TYR A 71 5.56 13.95 -0.70
N ASP A 72 5.04 12.73 -0.78
CA ASP A 72 5.85 11.52 -0.88
C ASP A 72 5.30 10.61 -1.99
N LEU A 73 6.15 10.25 -2.95
CA LEU A 73 5.77 9.37 -4.06
C LEU A 73 5.55 7.92 -3.60
N ASN A 74 6.38 7.41 -2.69
CA ASN A 74 6.24 6.06 -2.16
C ASN A 74 4.93 5.93 -1.39
N ARG A 75 4.57 7.00 -0.68
CA ARG A 75 3.31 7.17 0.02
C ARG A 75 2.10 7.06 -0.92
N HIS A 76 2.14 7.78 -2.03
CA HIS A 76 1.10 7.73 -3.05
C HIS A 76 0.96 6.32 -3.66
N ILE A 77 2.09 5.70 -4.01
CA ILE A 77 2.13 4.33 -4.56
C ILE A 77 1.54 3.32 -3.57
N ALA A 78 1.91 3.39 -2.29
CA ALA A 78 1.41 2.48 -1.26
C ALA A 78 -0.12 2.59 -1.08
N LEU A 79 -0.66 3.81 -1.02
CA LEU A 79 -2.10 4.04 -0.94
C LEU A 79 -2.85 3.49 -2.15
N LYS A 80 -2.32 3.72 -3.35
CA LYS A 80 -2.91 3.23 -4.61
C LYS A 80 -2.93 1.70 -4.65
N GLN A 81 -1.82 1.05 -4.30
CA GLN A 81 -1.74 -0.41 -4.27
C GLN A 81 -2.70 -1.03 -3.25
N ALA A 82 -2.84 -0.44 -2.07
CA ALA A 82 -3.80 -0.89 -1.08
C ALA A 82 -5.25 -0.72 -1.55
N TYR A 83 -5.56 0.42 -2.17
CA TYR A 83 -6.88 0.67 -2.77
C TYR A 83 -7.22 -0.37 -3.84
N ASP A 84 -6.30 -0.63 -4.76
CA ASP A 84 -6.50 -1.63 -5.82
C ASP A 84 -6.71 -3.03 -5.24
N ARG A 85 -5.90 -3.42 -4.23
CA ARG A 85 -6.01 -4.73 -3.58
C ARG A 85 -7.36 -4.90 -2.87
N LEU A 86 -7.85 -3.84 -2.21
CA LEU A 86 -9.16 -3.82 -1.58
C LEU A 86 -10.31 -3.75 -2.59
N LYS A 87 -10.09 -3.22 -3.79
CA LYS A 87 -11.12 -3.20 -4.84
C LYS A 87 -11.21 -4.52 -5.61
N ALA A 88 -10.10 -5.27 -5.70
CA ALA A 88 -10.02 -6.52 -6.45
C ALA A 88 -10.50 -7.76 -5.68
N GLY A 89 -10.33 -7.78 -4.36
CA GLY A 89 -10.93 -8.82 -3.50
C GLY A 89 -12.37 -8.51 -3.12
#